data_AF-A0A923XPC3-F1
#
_entry.id   AF-A0A923XPC3-F1
#
_cell.length_a   1.000
_cell.length_b   1.000
_cell.length_c   1.000
_cell.angle_alpha   90.00
_cell.angle_beta   90.00
_cell.angle_gamma   90.00
#
_symmetry.space_group_name_H-M   'P 1'
#
loop_
_entity.id
_entity.type
_entity.pdbx_description
1 polymer ?
#
loop_
_entity_poly.entity_id
_entity_poly.type
_entity_poly.pdbx_seq_one_letter_code
_entity_poly.pdbx_strand_id
1 'polypeptide(L)'
;ALGAYIIGLTKSFESDISSKKDAAIILDENELMINISGKNKLKTMFLKTFAAQISDNIYKVDYSSFLNECNNPEDIKKKITLFKQEVSEDYPRIWDNFFKEIVKKSVALEKSEGMIVYKLRKDQELIDLILKDEVLKKNILKVENFQIAIDKKDLSRVRKRLEEFGYVGIID
;
A
#
# COMPACT_ATOMS: atom_id res chain seq x y z
N ALA A 1 2.94 -51.30 -2.87
CA ALA A 1 2.56 -51.38 -1.44
C ALA A 1 1.15 -50.87 -1.16
N LEU A 2 0.76 -49.65 -1.58
CA LEU A 2 -0.56 -49.06 -1.29
C LEU A 2 -1.77 -49.90 -1.71
N GLY A 3 -1.75 -50.47 -2.92
CA GLY A 3 -2.84 -51.31 -3.42
C GLY A 3 -3.09 -52.57 -2.57
N ALA A 4 -2.03 -53.19 -2.02
CA ALA A 4 -2.12 -54.39 -1.19
C ALA A 4 -2.65 -54.11 0.23
N TYR A 5 -2.47 -52.88 0.74
CA TYR A 5 -3.06 -52.45 2.01
C TYR A 5 -4.56 -52.17 1.87
N ILE A 6 -4.95 -51.45 0.80
CA ILE A 6 -6.36 -51.10 0.54
C ILE A 6 -7.24 -52.34 0.38
N ILE A 7 -6.70 -53.41 -0.24
CA ILE A 7 -7.43 -54.67 -0.43
C ILE A 7 -7.22 -55.69 0.70
N GLY A 8 -6.62 -55.27 1.83
CA GLY A 8 -6.51 -56.09 3.05
C GLY A 8 -5.49 -57.23 3.01
N LEU A 9 -4.64 -57.30 1.98
CA LEU A 9 -3.59 -58.32 1.85
C LEU A 9 -2.36 -58.04 2.73
N THR A 10 -2.21 -56.81 3.22
CA THR A 10 -1.15 -56.40 4.15
C THR A 10 -1.77 -55.56 5.27
N LYS A 11 -1.45 -55.87 6.54
CA LYS A 11 -2.05 -55.23 7.73
C LYS A 11 -1.46 -53.86 8.06
N SER A 12 -0.25 -53.57 7.58
CA SER A 12 0.43 -52.30 7.83
C SER A 12 1.02 -51.75 6.54
N PHE A 13 0.65 -50.51 6.25
CA PHE A 13 1.30 -49.71 5.23
C PHE A 13 2.29 -48.79 5.92
N GLU A 14 3.59 -49.09 5.81
CA GLU A 14 4.62 -48.12 6.14
C GLU A 14 4.70 -47.13 4.99
N SER A 15 4.03 -45.99 5.18
CA SER A 15 4.21 -44.86 4.30
C SER A 15 5.55 -44.20 4.61
N ASP A 16 6.49 -44.21 3.67
CA ASP A 16 7.66 -43.30 3.65
C ASP A 16 7.22 -41.83 3.43
N ILE A 17 6.13 -41.40 4.06
CA ILE A 17 5.70 -40.00 4.12
C ILE A 17 6.41 -39.28 5.28
N SER A 18 7.05 -40.03 6.18
CA SER A 18 7.89 -39.45 7.22
C SER A 18 9.24 -39.01 6.65
N SER A 19 9.48 -37.69 6.69
CA SER A 19 10.74 -36.98 6.44
C SER A 19 11.03 -36.42 5.03
N LYS A 20 10.06 -35.75 4.40
CA LYS A 20 10.48 -34.48 3.76
C LYS A 20 10.93 -33.58 4.92
N LYS A 21 12.24 -33.32 5.06
CA LYS A 21 12.75 -32.28 5.97
C LYS A 21 11.90 -31.03 5.73
N ASP A 22 11.00 -30.71 6.66
CA ASP A 22 10.15 -29.54 6.51
C ASP A 22 11.07 -28.35 6.38
N ALA A 23 10.94 -27.64 5.25
CA ALA A 23 11.82 -26.52 5.02
C ALA A 23 11.58 -25.49 6.13
N ALA A 24 12.57 -25.28 6.98
CA ALA A 24 12.48 -24.33 8.08
C ALA A 24 12.70 -22.91 7.54
N ILE A 25 11.91 -21.98 8.06
CA ILE A 25 12.00 -20.56 7.76
C ILE A 25 12.69 -19.92 8.96
N ILE A 26 13.73 -19.11 8.69
CA ILE A 26 14.50 -18.40 9.69
C ILE A 26 14.44 -16.91 9.33
N LEU A 27 13.98 -16.10 10.27
CA LEU A 27 13.97 -14.64 10.14
C LEU A 27 15.26 -14.07 10.67
N ASP A 28 15.87 -13.15 9.91
CA ASP A 28 17.02 -12.41 10.40
C ASP A 28 16.61 -11.42 11.51
N GLU A 29 17.44 -11.28 12.54
CA GLU A 29 17.16 -10.42 13.70
C GLU A 29 17.43 -8.93 13.43
N ASN A 30 18.31 -8.63 12.47
CA ASN A 30 18.85 -7.30 12.20
C ASN A 30 18.43 -6.76 10.83
N GLU A 31 18.05 -7.63 9.90
CA GLU A 31 17.58 -7.27 8.58
C GLU A 31 16.20 -7.87 8.28
N LEU A 32 15.46 -7.23 7.37
CA LEU A 32 14.19 -7.77 6.87
C LEU A 32 14.45 -8.87 5.84
N MET A 33 15.08 -9.95 6.28
CA MET A 33 15.44 -11.10 5.45
C MET A 33 14.85 -12.40 5.99
N ILE A 34 14.50 -13.27 5.06
CA ILE A 34 13.94 -14.60 5.31
C ILE A 34 14.87 -15.60 4.66
N ASN A 35 15.40 -16.51 5.47
CA ASN A 35 16.19 -17.65 5.03
C ASN A 35 15.32 -18.91 5.07
N ILE A 36 15.35 -19.72 4.00
CA ILE A 36 14.69 -21.03 3.98
C ILE A 36 15.73 -22.15 3.90
N SER A 37 15.70 -23.07 4.86
CA SER A 37 16.56 -24.24 4.84
C SER A 37 15.82 -25.43 4.21
N GLY A 38 16.32 -25.95 3.08
CA GLY A 38 15.70 -27.07 2.37
C GLY A 38 14.81 -26.63 1.19
N LYS A 39 14.35 -27.60 0.39
CA LYS A 39 13.60 -27.33 -0.85
C LYS A 39 12.11 -27.62 -0.66
N ASN A 40 11.30 -26.57 -0.51
CA ASN A 40 9.84 -26.66 -0.54
C ASN A 40 9.25 -25.61 -1.51
N LYS A 41 8.72 -26.09 -2.65
CA LYS A 41 8.19 -25.22 -3.72
C LYS A 41 6.99 -24.39 -3.26
N LEU A 42 6.10 -24.95 -2.43
CA LEU A 42 4.91 -24.24 -1.94
C LEU A 42 5.32 -23.10 -1.00
N LYS A 43 6.18 -23.38 -0.01
CA LYS A 43 6.73 -22.33 0.87
C LYS A 43 7.49 -21.26 0.09
N THR A 44 8.27 -21.66 -0.92
CA THR A 44 8.98 -20.71 -1.79
C THR A 44 8.02 -19.79 -2.56
N MET A 45 6.99 -20.35 -3.18
CA MET A 45 5.97 -19.57 -3.90
C MET A 45 5.25 -18.62 -2.96
N PHE A 46 4.97 -19.08 -1.74
CA PHE A 46 4.32 -18.28 -0.72
C PHE A 46 5.19 -17.12 -0.22
N LEU A 47 6.48 -17.35 0.04
CA LEU A 47 7.44 -16.29 0.43
C LEU A 47 7.54 -15.19 -0.63
N LYS A 48 7.44 -15.54 -1.92
CA LYS A 48 7.44 -14.57 -3.02
C LYS A 48 6.25 -13.60 -3.00
N THR A 49 5.21 -13.88 -2.23
CA THR A 49 4.09 -12.94 -2.04
C THR A 49 4.44 -11.78 -1.11
N PHE A 50 5.46 -11.91 -0.25
CA PHE A 50 5.92 -10.88 0.69
C PHE A 50 7.29 -10.29 0.35
N ALA A 51 8.14 -11.07 -0.32
CA ALA A 51 9.56 -10.83 -0.39
C ALA A 51 10.11 -11.02 -1.80
N ALA A 52 11.10 -10.22 -2.16
CA ALA A 52 11.88 -10.40 -3.37
C ALA A 52 12.96 -11.47 -3.14
N GLN A 53 13.06 -12.43 -4.05
CA GLN A 53 14.11 -13.46 -3.96
C GLN A 53 15.47 -12.85 -4.36
N ILE A 54 16.46 -12.92 -3.46
CA ILE A 54 17.83 -12.43 -3.69
C ILE A 54 18.76 -13.58 -4.08
N SER A 55 18.52 -14.77 -3.52
CA SER A 55 19.19 -16.02 -3.91
C SER A 55 18.26 -17.20 -3.71
N ASP A 56 18.71 -18.42 -4.00
CA ASP A 56 17.89 -19.64 -3.91
C ASP A 56 17.16 -19.79 -2.56
N ASN A 57 17.83 -19.41 -1.47
CA ASN A 57 17.33 -19.60 -0.11
C ASN A 57 17.10 -18.30 0.66
N ILE A 58 17.37 -17.14 0.07
CA ILE A 58 17.32 -15.84 0.74
C ILE A 58 16.31 -14.93 0.05
N TYR A 59 15.38 -14.41 0.84
CA TYR A 59 14.35 -13.49 0.40
C TYR A 59 14.45 -12.21 1.22
N LYS A 60 14.42 -11.06 0.55
CA LYS A 60 14.45 -9.75 1.18
C LYS A 60 13.06 -9.14 1.15
N VAL A 61 12.65 -8.59 2.29
CA VAL A 61 11.43 -7.81 2.42
C VAL A 61 11.78 -6.33 2.43
N ASP A 62 11.10 -5.58 1.58
CA ASP A 62 11.07 -4.13 1.59
C ASP A 62 9.64 -3.63 1.37
N TYR A 63 9.47 -2.31 1.33
CA TYR A 63 8.15 -1.71 1.11
C TYR A 63 7.53 -2.16 -0.22
N SER A 64 8.32 -2.24 -1.30
CA SER A 64 7.80 -2.60 -2.62
C SER A 64 7.39 -4.07 -2.67
N SER A 65 8.21 -4.97 -2.14
CA SER A 65 7.91 -6.41 -2.14
C SER A 65 6.71 -6.72 -1.24
N PHE A 66 6.68 -6.12 -0.05
CA PHE A 66 5.65 -6.42 0.93
C PHE A 66 4.31 -5.79 0.57
N LEU A 67 4.29 -4.55 0.08
CA LEU A 67 3.04 -3.85 -0.26
C LEU A 67 2.54 -4.19 -1.66
N ASN A 68 3.20 -5.09 -2.39
CA ASN A 68 2.71 -5.57 -3.68
C ASN A 68 1.27 -6.08 -3.54
N GLU A 69 0.39 -5.63 -4.44
CA GLU A 69 -1.05 -5.93 -4.45
C GLU A 69 -1.87 -5.39 -3.26
N CYS A 70 -1.30 -4.52 -2.42
CA CYS A 70 -2.06 -3.80 -1.38
C CYS A 70 -2.54 -2.44 -1.90
N ASN A 71 -3.85 -2.20 -1.90
CA ASN A 71 -4.45 -0.95 -2.40
C ASN A 71 -5.03 -0.08 -1.28
N ASN A 72 -5.21 -0.64 -0.08
CA ASN A 72 -5.80 0.05 1.06
C ASN A 72 -5.22 -0.48 2.39
N PRO A 73 -5.46 0.20 3.51
CA PRO A 73 -4.95 -0.22 4.83
C PRO A 73 -5.43 -1.62 5.28
N GLU A 74 -6.61 -2.07 4.84
CA GLU A 74 -7.14 -3.39 5.20
C GLU A 74 -6.39 -4.52 4.48
N ASP A 75 -5.95 -4.31 3.23
CA ASP A 75 -5.12 -5.26 2.51
C ASP A 75 -3.77 -5.47 3.24
N ILE A 76 -3.18 -4.39 3.75
CA ILE A 76 -1.92 -4.44 4.51
C ILE A 76 -2.12 -5.25 5.79
N LYS A 77 -3.20 -5.01 6.54
CA LYS A 77 -3.51 -5.78 7.76
C LYS A 77 -3.68 -7.26 7.46
N LYS A 78 -4.44 -7.62 6.42
CA LYS A 78 -4.62 -9.02 5.98
C LYS A 78 -3.30 -9.66 5.61
N LYS A 79 -2.43 -8.93 4.89
CA LYS A 79 -1.12 -9.43 4.47
C LYS A 79 -0.17 -9.63 5.66
N ILE A 80 -0.21 -8.75 6.65
CA ILE A 80 0.51 -8.94 7.92
C ILE A 80 0.00 -10.19 8.66
N THR A 81 -1.32 -10.37 8.77
CA THR A 81 -1.91 -11.56 9.40
C THR A 81 -1.47 -12.84 8.70
N LEU A 82 -1.53 -12.85 7.38
CA LEU A 82 -1.13 -13.98 6.56
C LEU A 82 0.37 -14.29 6.71
N PHE A 83 1.23 -13.25 6.77
CA PHE A 83 2.65 -13.43 7.08
C PHE A 83 2.86 -14.12 8.43
N LYS A 84 2.16 -13.69 9.48
CA LYS A 84 2.30 -14.28 10.82
C LYS A 84 1.90 -15.75 10.87
N GLN A 85 0.81 -16.10 10.17
CA GLN A 85 0.29 -17.46 10.14
C GLN A 85 1.23 -18.44 9.43
N GLU A 86 1.87 -17.99 8.35
CA GLU A 86 2.53 -18.89 7.40
C GLU A 86 4.06 -18.79 7.44
N VAL A 87 4.61 -17.71 7.99
CA VAL A 87 6.05 -17.48 8.13
C VAL A 87 6.49 -17.71 9.58
N SER A 88 6.00 -16.89 10.52
CA SER A 88 6.22 -17.07 11.95
C SER A 88 5.32 -16.14 12.76
N GLU A 89 4.70 -16.65 13.84
CA GLU A 89 4.03 -15.83 14.84
C GLU A 89 5.04 -15.13 15.78
N ASP A 90 6.19 -15.77 16.00
CA ASP A 90 7.30 -15.23 16.78
C ASP A 90 8.36 -14.66 15.82
N TYR A 91 8.35 -13.34 15.64
CA TYR A 91 9.23 -12.63 14.72
C TYR A 91 10.05 -11.56 15.43
N PRO A 92 11.29 -11.28 14.96
CA PRO A 92 12.15 -10.29 15.60
C PRO A 92 11.57 -8.87 15.60
N ARG A 93 12.03 -8.03 16.53
CA ARG A 93 11.53 -6.66 16.73
C ARG A 93 11.60 -5.78 15.46
N ILE A 94 12.57 -6.02 14.57
CA ILE A 94 12.67 -5.27 13.32
C ILE A 94 11.42 -5.42 12.43
N TRP A 95 10.81 -6.61 12.43
CA TRP A 95 9.58 -6.90 11.70
C TRP A 95 8.38 -6.19 12.33
N ASP A 96 8.29 -6.17 13.66
CA ASP A 96 7.25 -5.42 14.38
C ASP A 96 7.30 -3.93 14.03
N ASN A 97 8.50 -3.34 14.05
CA ASN A 97 8.70 -1.94 13.67
C ASN A 97 8.30 -1.69 12.21
N PHE A 98 8.68 -2.59 11.29
CA PHE A 98 8.31 -2.50 9.89
C PHE A 98 6.79 -2.54 9.70
N PHE A 99 6.08 -3.48 10.33
CA PHE A 99 4.63 -3.61 10.26
C PHE A 99 3.90 -2.38 10.82
N LYS A 100 4.37 -1.84 11.96
CA LYS A 100 3.82 -0.60 12.53
C LYS A 100 4.01 0.58 11.58
N GLU A 101 5.18 0.70 10.97
CA GLU A 101 5.51 1.79 10.04
C GLU A 101 4.66 1.73 8.76
N ILE A 102 4.47 0.55 8.15
CA ILE A 102 3.63 0.46 6.93
C ILE A 102 2.17 0.79 7.21
N VAL A 103 1.62 0.35 8.34
CA VAL A 103 0.25 0.69 8.74
C VAL A 103 0.11 2.18 8.98
N LYS A 104 1.05 2.80 9.72
CA LYS A 104 1.08 4.24 9.94
C LYS A 104 1.13 5.04 8.63
N LYS A 105 1.98 4.63 7.68
CA LYS A 105 2.13 5.31 6.38
C LYS A 105 0.89 5.17 5.48
N SER A 106 0.14 4.08 5.61
CA SER A 106 -1.04 3.79 4.76
C SER A 106 -2.22 4.75 4.95
N VAL A 107 -2.26 5.47 6.08
CA VAL A 107 -3.32 6.45 6.40
C VAL A 107 -2.81 7.89 6.38
N ALA A 108 -1.63 8.13 5.81
CA ALA A 108 -0.99 9.45 5.84
C ALA A 108 -1.66 10.49 4.92
N LEU A 109 -2.47 10.03 3.96
CA LEU A 109 -3.18 10.90 3.03
C LEU A 109 -4.67 10.76 3.24
N GLU A 110 -5.33 11.90 3.41
CA GLU A 110 -6.79 11.98 3.50
C GLU A 110 -7.32 12.69 2.25
N LYS A 111 -8.41 12.15 1.71
CA LYS A 111 -9.12 12.79 0.62
C LYS A 111 -9.81 14.05 1.16
N SER A 112 -9.41 15.22 0.69
CA SER A 112 -10.14 16.46 0.94
C SER A 112 -11.37 16.50 0.04
N GLU A 113 -12.54 16.24 0.63
CA GLU A 113 -13.81 16.40 -0.07
C GLU A 113 -14.27 17.86 -0.03
N GLY A 114 -14.96 18.29 -1.09
CA GLY A 114 -15.54 19.63 -1.14
C GLY A 114 -14.65 20.70 -1.77
N MET A 115 -13.50 20.37 -2.35
CA MET A 115 -12.74 21.28 -3.19
C MET A 115 -13.15 21.15 -4.67
N ILE A 116 -13.28 22.27 -5.37
CA ILE A 116 -13.41 22.32 -6.84
C ILE A 116 -12.12 22.91 -7.41
N VAL A 117 -11.54 22.24 -8.41
CA VAL A 117 -10.32 22.68 -9.07
C VAL A 117 -10.67 23.30 -10.42
N TYR A 118 -10.24 24.56 -10.62
CA TYR A 118 -10.35 25.26 -11.90
C TYR A 118 -8.97 25.47 -12.50
N LYS A 119 -8.87 25.30 -13.83
CA LYS A 119 -7.69 25.69 -14.60
C LYS A 119 -7.86 27.13 -15.09
N LEU A 120 -6.93 28.00 -14.71
CA LEU A 120 -6.89 29.35 -15.22
C LEU A 120 -6.46 29.32 -16.70
N ARG A 121 -7.12 30.13 -17.51
CA ARG A 121 -6.60 30.46 -18.84
C ARG A 121 -5.32 31.28 -18.68
N LYS A 122 -4.49 31.35 -19.73
CA LYS A 122 -3.31 32.23 -19.77
C LYS A 122 -3.76 33.69 -19.91
N ASP A 123 -4.41 34.19 -18.87
CA ASP A 123 -4.92 35.54 -18.72
C ASP A 123 -4.14 36.19 -17.58
N GLN A 124 -3.21 37.08 -17.94
CA GLN A 124 -2.32 37.69 -16.98
C GLN A 124 -3.08 38.60 -16.01
N GLU A 125 -4.16 39.24 -16.44
CA GLU A 125 -4.96 40.12 -15.61
C GLU A 125 -5.70 39.32 -14.53
N LEU A 126 -6.30 38.20 -14.91
CA LEU A 126 -6.97 37.30 -13.96
C LEU A 126 -5.97 36.70 -12.95
N ILE A 127 -4.81 36.28 -13.44
CA ILE A 127 -3.74 35.75 -12.58
C ILE A 127 -3.31 36.81 -11.58
N ASP A 128 -3.02 38.03 -12.03
CA ASP A 128 -2.63 39.14 -11.18
C ASP A 128 -3.71 39.49 -10.15
N LEU A 129 -4.98 39.49 -10.57
CA LEU A 129 -6.13 39.75 -9.70
C LEU A 129 -6.20 38.72 -8.57
N ILE A 130 -6.16 37.42 -8.89
CA ILE A 130 -6.17 36.34 -7.89
C ILE A 130 -4.97 36.46 -6.94
N LEU A 131 -3.82 36.90 -7.45
CA LEU A 131 -2.60 37.05 -6.66
C LEU A 131 -2.57 38.30 -5.79
N LYS A 132 -3.38 39.32 -6.05
CA LYS A 132 -3.33 40.62 -5.36
C LYS A 132 -4.56 40.88 -4.49
N ASP A 133 -5.74 40.45 -4.92
CA ASP A 133 -7.00 40.69 -4.22
C ASP A 133 -7.11 39.89 -2.90
N GLU A 134 -7.37 40.60 -1.80
CA GLU A 134 -7.39 40.00 -0.46
C GLU A 134 -8.55 39.03 -0.23
N VAL A 135 -9.70 39.25 -0.89
CA VAL A 135 -10.84 38.33 -0.79
C VAL A 135 -10.53 37.07 -1.57
N LEU A 136 -10.00 37.17 -2.79
CA LEU A 136 -9.64 36.01 -3.60
C LEU A 136 -8.51 35.20 -2.95
N LYS A 137 -7.42 35.84 -2.51
CA LYS A 137 -6.31 35.17 -1.80
C LYS A 137 -6.75 34.33 -0.61
N LYS A 138 -7.75 34.82 0.15
CA LYS A 138 -8.23 34.14 1.36
C LYS A 138 -9.04 32.88 1.03
N ASN A 139 -9.74 32.87 -0.10
CA ASN A 139 -10.71 31.83 -0.45
C ASN A 139 -10.24 30.90 -1.59
N ILE A 140 -9.11 31.22 -2.23
CA ILE A 140 -8.48 30.42 -3.29
C ILE A 140 -7.17 29.84 -2.80
N LEU A 141 -7.04 28.51 -2.91
CA LEU A 141 -5.77 27.81 -2.81
C LEU A 141 -5.10 27.77 -4.18
N LYS A 142 -3.84 28.19 -4.24
CA LYS A 142 -3.04 28.15 -5.46
C LYS A 142 -2.47 26.75 -5.63
N VAL A 143 -2.66 26.18 -6.82
CA VAL A 143 -2.18 24.87 -7.19
C VAL A 143 -1.20 25.04 -8.36
N GLU A 144 -0.33 24.06 -8.58
CA GLU A 144 0.61 24.08 -9.69
C GLU A 144 -0.11 24.11 -11.06
N ASN A 145 0.63 24.44 -12.12
CA ASN A 145 0.13 24.44 -13.50
C ASN A 145 -1.05 25.39 -13.77
N PHE A 146 -1.03 26.57 -13.13
CA PHE A 146 -2.08 27.60 -13.25
C PHE A 146 -3.47 27.06 -12.85
N GLN A 147 -3.52 26.22 -11.82
CA GLN A 147 -4.76 25.73 -11.24
C GLN A 147 -5.04 26.43 -9.93
N ILE A 148 -6.32 26.53 -9.60
CA ILE A 148 -6.80 27.01 -8.31
C ILE A 148 -7.78 26.00 -7.74
N ALA A 149 -7.74 25.81 -6.43
CA ALA A 149 -8.73 25.04 -5.70
C ALA A 149 -9.55 25.98 -4.81
N ILE A 150 -10.87 25.82 -4.85
CA ILE A 150 -11.83 26.60 -4.07
C ILE A 150 -12.68 25.62 -3.28
N ASP A 151 -12.86 25.88 -1.99
CA ASP A 151 -13.82 25.13 -1.19
C ASP A 151 -15.24 25.44 -1.69
N LYS A 152 -16.07 24.42 -1.89
CA LYS A 152 -17.46 24.55 -2.33
C LYS A 152 -18.24 25.58 -1.51
N LYS A 153 -17.94 25.70 -0.21
CA LYS A 153 -18.60 26.68 0.67
C LYS A 153 -18.23 28.13 0.34
N ASP A 154 -17.03 28.36 -0.19
CA ASP A 154 -16.49 29.68 -0.51
C ASP A 154 -16.68 30.06 -1.98
N LEU A 155 -17.15 29.11 -2.81
CA LEU A 155 -17.35 29.31 -4.25
C LEU A 155 -18.25 30.51 -4.57
N SER A 156 -19.37 30.67 -3.85
CA SER A 156 -20.30 31.79 -4.05
C SER A 156 -19.63 33.14 -3.78
N ARG A 157 -18.75 33.20 -2.77
CA ARG A 157 -18.00 34.41 -2.41
C ARG A 157 -16.94 34.73 -3.45
N VAL A 158 -16.19 33.73 -3.91
CA VAL A 158 -15.18 33.89 -4.96
C VAL A 158 -15.83 34.37 -6.26
N ARG A 159 -16.94 33.74 -6.65
CA ARG A 159 -17.72 34.12 -7.84
C ARG A 159 -18.15 35.58 -7.77
N LYS A 160 -18.81 35.99 -6.68
CA LYS A 160 -19.26 37.37 -6.49
C LYS A 160 -18.09 38.36 -6.57
N ARG A 161 -16.93 38.01 -6.00
CA ARG A 161 -15.75 38.88 -6.07
C ARG A 161 -15.21 38.99 -7.49
N LEU A 162 -15.16 37.89 -8.25
CA LEU A 162 -14.72 37.90 -9.65
C LEU A 162 -15.69 38.67 -10.57
N GLU A 163 -16.99 38.59 -10.31
CA GLU A 163 -18.03 39.35 -11.02
C GLU A 163 -17.83 40.87 -10.88
N GLU A 164 -17.37 41.35 -9.72
CA GLU A 164 -17.03 42.77 -9.50
C GLU A 164 -15.88 43.27 -10.40
N PHE A 165 -15.07 42.35 -10.96
CA PHE A 165 -14.00 42.64 -11.91
C PHE A 165 -14.35 42.21 -13.35
N GLY A 166 -15.61 41.86 -13.63
CA GLY A 166 -16.07 41.49 -14.98
C GLY A 166 -15.86 40.03 -15.37
N TYR A 167 -15.39 39.18 -14.46
CA TYR A 167 -15.21 37.75 -14.71
C TYR A 167 -16.50 36.97 -14.38
N VAL A 168 -17.37 36.79 -15.38
CA VAL A 168 -18.59 35.97 -15.32
C VAL A 168 -18.37 34.67 -16.09
N GLY A 169 -18.40 33.52 -15.42
CA GLY A 169 -18.22 32.23 -16.11
C GLY A 169 -17.73 31.03 -15.29
N ILE A 170 -17.67 31.14 -13.96
CA ILE A 170 -17.45 29.95 -13.12
C ILE A 170 -18.73 29.10 -13.19
N ILE A 171 -18.65 27.95 -13.85
CA ILE A 171 -19.73 26.98 -14.00
C ILE A 171 -19.44 25.81 -13.05
N ASP A 172 -20.49 25.31 -12.39
CA ASP A 172 -20.48 24.17 -11.46
C ASP A 172 -20.17 22.83 -12.16
#